data_AF-A0A6S7IEZ3-F1
#
_entry.id   AF-A0A6S7IEZ3-F1
#
_cell.length_a   1.000
_cell.length_b   1.000
_cell.length_c   1.000
_cell.angle_alpha   90.00
_cell.angle_beta   90.00
_cell.angle_gamma   90.00
#
_symmetry.space_group_name_H-M   'P 1'
#
loop_
_entity.id
_entity.type
_entity.pdbx_description
1 polymer ?
#
loop_
_entity_poly.entity_id
_entity_poly.type
_entity_poly.pdbx_seq_one_letter_code
_entity_poly.pdbx_strand_id
1 'polypeptide(L)'
;MTEVTKEALNEAKKKRRCAKSSVTGAGNGLDYLLKNERPIPEVEESLANLEDLYKKLVEKHDEYIQLVDGDEEFATEEEWIEDCQQRFMQIRIRTKDYLKVKSQGQFENETNPETGLVPNQTETTVSDNGQQEHDGIPGSGQGPSHQGEGPSHQGQSPTHEGQSPTHGGQPPSHQGQPLSHQGQPPTH
;
A
#
# COMPACT_ATOMS: atom_id res chain seq x y z
N MET A 1 39.72 -7.40 -18.41
CA MET A 1 39.16 -6.38 -17.50
C MET A 1 40.26 -5.52 -16.88
N THR A 2 40.24 -4.22 -17.15
CA THR A 2 40.98 -3.21 -16.37
C THR A 2 40.28 -2.96 -15.03
N GLU A 3 40.93 -2.29 -14.08
CA GLU A 3 40.34 -1.96 -12.77
C GLU A 3 38.99 -1.21 -12.92
N VAL A 4 38.98 -0.19 -13.79
CA VAL A 4 37.79 0.60 -14.17
C VAL A 4 36.61 -0.26 -14.63
N THR A 5 36.83 -1.33 -15.40
CA THR A 5 35.73 -2.22 -15.84
C THR A 5 35.10 -2.99 -14.67
N LYS A 6 35.88 -3.37 -13.66
CA LYS A 6 35.38 -4.07 -12.47
C LYS A 6 34.60 -3.14 -11.55
N GLU A 7 35.02 -1.87 -11.44
CA GLU A 7 34.30 -0.85 -10.67
C GLU A 7 32.93 -0.58 -11.28
N ALA A 8 32.87 -0.35 -12.59
CA ALA A 8 31.62 -0.13 -13.33
C ALA A 8 30.64 -1.30 -13.19
N LEU A 9 31.11 -2.54 -13.36
CA LEU A 9 30.31 -3.76 -13.18
C LEU A 9 29.70 -3.85 -11.77
N ASN A 10 30.51 -3.61 -10.74
CA ASN A 10 30.05 -3.64 -9.34
C ASN A 10 29.05 -2.52 -9.03
N GLU A 11 29.24 -1.31 -9.59
CA GLU A 11 28.31 -0.21 -9.44
C GLU A 11 26.95 -0.51 -10.10
N ALA A 12 26.97 -1.05 -11.33
CA ALA A 12 25.78 -1.48 -12.04
C ALA A 12 25.03 -2.59 -11.27
N LYS A 13 25.73 -3.62 -10.80
CA LYS A 13 25.14 -4.72 -9.99
C LYS A 13 24.49 -4.18 -8.71
N LYS A 14 25.10 -3.18 -8.07
CA LYS A 14 24.54 -2.49 -6.88
C LYS A 14 23.26 -1.70 -7.22
N LYS A 15 23.26 -0.90 -8.30
CA LYS A 15 22.09 -0.14 -8.77
C LYS A 15 20.91 -1.07 -9.07
N ARG A 16 21.16 -2.13 -9.84
CA ARG A 16 20.19 -3.18 -10.19
C ARG A 16 19.60 -3.86 -8.96
N ARG A 17 20.43 -4.23 -7.98
CA ARG A 17 19.96 -4.82 -6.72
C ARG A 17 19.06 -3.88 -5.92
N CYS A 18 19.40 -2.58 -5.85
CA CYS A 18 18.53 -1.59 -5.21
C CYS A 18 17.17 -1.47 -5.92
N ALA A 19 17.13 -1.50 -7.25
CA ALA A 19 15.87 -1.52 -8.00
C ALA A 19 15.01 -2.77 -7.67
N LYS A 20 15.63 -3.97 -7.57
CA LYS A 20 14.92 -5.21 -7.14
C LYS A 20 14.32 -5.08 -5.74
N SER A 21 15.02 -4.41 -4.82
CA SER A 21 14.47 -4.12 -3.49
C SER A 21 13.25 -3.20 -3.55
N SER A 22 13.27 -2.15 -4.39
CA SER A 22 12.12 -1.25 -4.58
C SER A 22 10.91 -1.98 -5.18
N VAL A 23 11.09 -2.77 -6.23
CA VAL A 23 10.04 -3.64 -6.80
C VAL A 23 9.50 -4.60 -5.74
N THR A 24 10.38 -5.18 -4.93
CA THR A 24 9.99 -6.13 -3.88
C THR A 24 9.17 -5.49 -2.76
N GLY A 25 9.53 -4.29 -2.33
CA GLY A 25 8.79 -3.51 -1.35
C GLY A 25 7.42 -3.07 -1.87
N ALA A 26 7.38 -2.50 -3.08
CA ALA A 26 6.13 -2.08 -3.71
C ALA A 26 5.17 -3.26 -3.94
N GLY A 27 5.68 -4.41 -4.42
CA GLY A 27 4.89 -5.63 -4.59
C GLY A 27 4.31 -6.15 -3.27
N ASN A 28 5.08 -6.15 -2.19
CA ASN A 28 4.59 -6.54 -0.86
C ASN A 28 3.53 -5.55 -0.32
N GLY A 29 3.68 -4.26 -0.61
CA GLY A 29 2.67 -3.24 -0.30
C GLY A 29 1.36 -3.48 -1.05
N LEU A 30 1.44 -3.76 -2.35
CA LEU A 30 0.28 -4.07 -3.18
C LEU A 30 -0.42 -5.37 -2.73
N ASP A 31 0.33 -6.45 -2.45
CA ASP A 31 -0.22 -7.68 -1.83
C ASP A 31 -0.95 -7.39 -0.51
N TYR A 32 -0.48 -6.42 0.28
CA TYR A 32 -1.18 -5.98 1.51
C TYR A 32 -2.47 -5.21 1.20
N LEU A 33 -2.50 -4.34 0.18
CA LEU A 33 -3.72 -3.65 -0.24
C LEU A 33 -4.79 -4.62 -0.74
N LEU A 34 -4.40 -5.66 -1.50
CA LEU A 34 -5.32 -6.69 -1.97
C LEU A 34 -5.94 -7.48 -0.81
N LYS A 35 -5.12 -7.87 0.18
CA LYS A 35 -5.58 -8.62 1.37
C LYS A 35 -6.53 -7.83 2.29
N ASN A 36 -6.48 -6.50 2.22
CA ASN A 36 -7.33 -5.61 3.02
C ASN A 36 -8.46 -5.00 2.18
N GLU A 37 -8.78 -5.60 1.03
CA GLU A 37 -9.90 -5.23 0.15
C GLU A 37 -10.00 -3.71 -0.10
N ARG A 38 -8.86 -3.09 -0.40
CA ARG A 38 -8.74 -1.62 -0.51
C ARG A 38 -9.49 -1.05 -1.73
N PRO A 39 -9.86 0.25 -1.73
CA PRO A 39 -10.55 0.88 -2.86
C PRO A 39 -9.80 0.71 -4.19
N ILE A 40 -10.56 0.59 -5.28
CA ILE A 40 -10.04 0.47 -6.66
C ILE A 40 -8.92 1.49 -6.98
N PRO A 41 -9.11 2.82 -6.80
CA PRO A 41 -8.08 3.79 -7.22
C PRO A 41 -6.77 3.69 -6.43
N GLU A 42 -6.81 3.31 -5.16
CA GLU A 42 -5.60 3.08 -4.34
C GLU A 42 -4.81 1.86 -4.84
N VAL A 43 -5.52 0.81 -5.25
CA VAL A 43 -4.93 -0.41 -5.82
C VAL A 43 -4.37 -0.16 -7.23
N GLU A 44 -5.05 0.65 -8.05
CA GLU A 44 -4.58 1.05 -9.38
C GLU A 44 -3.33 1.92 -9.33
N GLU A 45 -3.28 2.93 -8.44
CA GLU A 45 -2.08 3.76 -8.22
C GLU A 45 -0.88 2.91 -7.76
N SER A 46 -1.11 2.01 -6.80
CA SER A 46 -0.07 1.10 -6.29
C SER A 46 0.44 0.13 -7.37
N LEU A 47 -0.46 -0.35 -8.26
CA LEU A 47 -0.07 -1.16 -9.42
C LEU A 47 0.77 -0.36 -10.42
N ALA A 48 0.36 0.86 -10.78
CA ALA A 48 1.09 1.71 -11.71
C ALA A 48 2.53 1.99 -11.20
N ASN A 49 2.68 2.30 -9.92
CA ASN A 49 3.99 2.45 -9.28
C ASN A 49 4.83 1.15 -9.33
N LEU A 50 4.21 -0.02 -9.18
CA LEU A 50 4.91 -1.30 -9.33
C LEU A 50 5.35 -1.55 -10.78
N GLU A 51 4.53 -1.23 -11.79
CA GLU A 51 4.90 -1.36 -13.21
C GLU A 51 6.06 -0.41 -13.56
N ASP A 52 6.05 0.83 -13.07
CA ASP A 52 7.15 1.80 -13.24
C ASP A 52 8.45 1.35 -12.56
N LEU A 53 8.38 0.79 -11.35
CA LEU A 53 9.54 0.25 -10.65
C LEU A 53 10.10 -1.00 -11.33
N TYR A 54 9.23 -1.85 -11.90
CA TYR A 54 9.66 -3.02 -12.67
C TYR A 54 10.36 -2.60 -13.97
N LYS A 55 9.84 -1.61 -14.68
CA LYS A 55 10.53 -1.03 -15.85
C LYS A 55 11.93 -0.53 -15.51
N LYS A 56 12.07 0.24 -14.41
CA LYS A 56 13.37 0.71 -13.90
C LYS A 56 14.31 -0.44 -13.51
N LEU A 57 13.78 -1.56 -13.00
CA LEU A 57 14.58 -2.76 -12.73
C LEU A 57 15.13 -3.38 -14.02
N VAL A 58 14.32 -3.50 -15.07
CA VAL A 58 14.77 -4.01 -16.38
C VAL A 58 15.84 -3.10 -16.97
N GLU A 59 15.62 -1.78 -17.01
CA GLU A 59 16.63 -0.80 -17.47
C GLU A 59 17.98 -0.95 -16.73
N LYS A 60 17.95 -1.18 -15.40
CA LYS A 60 19.16 -1.42 -14.60
C LYS A 60 19.73 -2.84 -14.72
N HIS A 61 18.96 -3.80 -15.20
CA HIS A 61 19.44 -5.12 -15.56
C HIS A 61 20.19 -5.06 -16.90
N ASP A 62 19.63 -4.39 -17.91
CA ASP A 62 20.24 -4.19 -19.22
C ASP A 62 21.57 -3.41 -19.12
N GLU A 63 21.63 -2.36 -18.28
CA GLU A 63 22.88 -1.63 -17.98
C GLU A 63 23.97 -2.52 -17.37
N TYR A 64 23.59 -3.52 -16.59
CA TYR A 64 24.51 -4.45 -15.94
C TYR A 64 24.97 -5.57 -16.88
N ILE A 65 24.04 -6.17 -17.62
CA ILE A 65 24.29 -7.27 -18.56
C ILE A 65 25.25 -6.86 -19.68
N GLN A 66 25.17 -5.61 -20.15
CA GLN A 66 26.14 -5.05 -21.13
C GLN A 66 27.60 -5.05 -20.65
N LEU A 67 27.86 -5.26 -19.35
CA LEU A 67 29.19 -5.33 -18.75
C LEU A 67 29.61 -6.77 -18.38
N VAL A 68 28.75 -7.77 -18.60
CA VAL A 68 29.04 -9.18 -18.30
C VAL A 68 29.70 -9.81 -19.52
N ASP A 69 31.01 -10.11 -19.40
CA ASP A 69 31.83 -10.71 -20.48
C ASP A 69 31.70 -12.25 -20.60
N GLY A 70 31.04 -12.93 -19.65
CA GLY A 70 31.08 -14.39 -19.52
C GLY A 70 29.71 -15.07 -19.66
N ASP A 71 29.59 -16.00 -20.61
CA ASP A 71 28.35 -16.73 -20.95
C ASP A 71 27.68 -17.41 -19.73
N GLU A 72 28.46 -17.98 -18.80
CA GLU A 72 27.94 -18.62 -17.58
C GLU A 72 27.35 -17.61 -16.58
N GLU A 73 27.98 -16.43 -16.42
CA GLU A 73 27.43 -15.36 -15.59
C GLU A 73 26.22 -14.71 -16.27
N PHE A 74 26.22 -14.59 -17.61
CA PHE A 74 25.07 -14.12 -18.38
C PHE A 74 23.85 -15.02 -18.16
N ALA A 75 24.00 -16.34 -18.37
CA ALA A 75 22.90 -17.31 -18.20
C ALA A 75 22.35 -17.34 -16.76
N THR A 76 23.23 -17.22 -15.75
CA THR A 76 22.84 -17.10 -14.33
C THR A 76 22.00 -15.85 -14.07
N GLU A 77 22.28 -14.77 -14.79
CA GLU A 77 21.61 -13.48 -14.62
C GLU A 77 20.33 -13.39 -15.46
N GLU A 78 20.20 -14.15 -16.56
CA GLU A 78 18.93 -14.40 -17.26
C GLU A 78 17.91 -15.08 -16.33
N GLU A 79 18.27 -16.19 -15.67
CA GLU A 79 17.41 -16.86 -14.69
C GLU A 79 16.96 -15.89 -13.58
N TRP A 80 17.87 -15.02 -13.12
CA TRP A 80 17.57 -14.02 -12.09
C TRP A 80 16.55 -12.96 -12.52
N ILE A 81 16.53 -12.53 -13.79
CA ILE A 81 15.55 -11.56 -14.29
C ILE A 81 14.22 -12.24 -14.63
N GLU A 82 14.23 -13.49 -15.10
CA GLU A 82 13.04 -14.32 -15.25
C GLU A 82 12.31 -14.50 -13.91
N ASP A 83 13.03 -14.83 -12.84
CA ASP A 83 12.48 -14.90 -11.47
C ASP A 83 11.79 -13.60 -11.03
N CYS A 84 12.41 -12.45 -11.36
CA CYS A 84 11.83 -11.13 -11.08
C CYS A 84 10.57 -10.89 -11.91
N GLN A 85 10.58 -11.26 -13.19
CA GLN A 85 9.46 -11.14 -14.11
C GLN A 85 8.28 -12.02 -13.68
N GLN A 86 8.53 -13.27 -13.29
CA GLN A 86 7.51 -14.20 -12.83
C GLN A 86 6.76 -13.62 -11.61
N ARG A 87 7.49 -13.13 -10.60
CA ARG A 87 6.86 -12.51 -9.42
C ARG A 87 6.08 -11.24 -9.77
N PHE A 88 6.62 -10.36 -10.61
CA PHE A 88 5.91 -9.17 -11.09
C PHE A 88 4.60 -9.54 -11.81
N MET A 89 4.67 -10.50 -12.75
CA MET A 89 3.51 -10.96 -13.52
C MET A 89 2.45 -11.62 -12.64
N GLN A 90 2.84 -12.43 -11.64
CA GLN A 90 1.88 -13.01 -10.69
C GLN A 90 1.13 -11.93 -9.90
N ILE A 91 1.83 -10.93 -9.37
CA ILE A 91 1.20 -9.81 -8.63
C ILE A 91 0.27 -9.02 -9.56
N ARG A 92 0.71 -8.72 -10.78
CA ARG A 92 -0.09 -7.99 -11.77
C ARG A 92 -1.37 -8.73 -12.16
N ILE A 93 -1.30 -10.04 -12.37
CA ILE A 93 -2.48 -10.87 -12.70
C ILE A 93 -3.48 -10.83 -11.53
N ARG A 94 -3.04 -11.17 -10.30
CA ARG A 94 -3.89 -11.12 -9.10
C ARG A 94 -4.57 -9.75 -8.91
N THR A 95 -3.82 -8.68 -9.14
CA THR A 95 -4.34 -7.30 -9.02
C THR A 95 -5.41 -7.03 -10.08
N LYS A 96 -5.19 -7.39 -11.35
CA LYS A 96 -6.17 -7.17 -12.42
C LYS A 96 -7.42 -8.03 -12.26
N ASP A 97 -7.29 -9.26 -11.75
CA ASP A 97 -8.42 -10.11 -11.41
C ASP A 97 -9.25 -9.51 -10.26
N TYR A 98 -8.59 -9.02 -9.20
CA TYR A 98 -9.24 -8.30 -8.10
C TYR A 98 -9.99 -7.05 -8.58
N LEU A 99 -9.36 -6.21 -9.40
CA LEU A 99 -9.99 -4.99 -9.95
C LEU A 99 -11.21 -5.33 -10.81
N LYS A 100 -11.14 -6.40 -11.61
CA LYS A 100 -12.26 -6.92 -12.40
C LYS A 100 -13.42 -7.37 -11.51
N VAL A 101 -13.17 -8.21 -10.50
CA VAL A 101 -14.23 -8.66 -9.57
C VAL A 101 -14.86 -7.46 -8.85
N LYS A 102 -14.04 -6.53 -8.35
CA LYS A 102 -14.52 -5.41 -7.54
C LYS A 102 -15.32 -4.37 -8.34
N SER A 103 -14.95 -4.11 -9.59
CA SER A 103 -15.71 -3.23 -10.50
C SER A 103 -17.04 -3.85 -10.96
N GLN A 104 -17.12 -5.19 -11.05
CA GLN A 104 -18.36 -5.89 -11.38
C GLN A 104 -19.31 -5.99 -10.16
N GLY A 105 -18.78 -6.14 -8.94
CA GLY A 105 -19.57 -6.24 -7.71
C GLY A 105 -20.29 -4.97 -7.25
N GLN A 106 -20.11 -3.82 -7.91
CA GLN A 106 -20.79 -2.56 -7.54
C GLN A 106 -22.24 -2.46 -8.05
N PHE A 107 -22.75 -3.44 -8.81
CA PHE A 107 -24.11 -3.43 -9.37
C PHE A 107 -25.15 -4.27 -8.60
N GLU A 108 -24.77 -5.00 -7.55
CA GLU A 108 -25.71 -5.81 -6.75
C GLU A 108 -25.93 -5.23 -5.35
N ASN A 109 -26.58 -4.06 -5.30
CA ASN A 109 -27.33 -3.63 -4.12
C ASN A 109 -28.58 -2.80 -4.50
N GLU A 110 -29.44 -3.36 -5.35
CA GLU A 110 -30.82 -2.88 -5.56
C GLU A 110 -31.82 -4.04 -5.62
N THR A 111 -32.17 -4.59 -4.45
CA THR A 111 -33.45 -5.30 -4.29
C THR A 111 -34.04 -5.04 -2.89
N ASN A 112 -34.74 -3.91 -2.73
CA ASN A 112 -35.91 -3.87 -1.85
C ASN A 112 -36.96 -2.84 -2.32
N PRO A 113 -37.94 -3.26 -3.15
CA PRO A 113 -39.16 -2.51 -3.39
C PRO A 113 -40.32 -3.11 -2.58
N GLU A 114 -40.41 -2.85 -1.27
CA GLU A 114 -41.62 -3.17 -0.51
C GLU A 114 -42.72 -2.13 -0.81
N THR A 115 -43.63 -2.51 -1.71
CA THR A 115 -44.79 -1.70 -2.09
C THR A 115 -45.90 -1.78 -1.02
N GLY A 116 -46.36 -0.63 -0.52
CA GLY A 116 -47.46 -0.55 0.45
C GLY A 116 -48.23 0.77 0.40
N LEU A 117 -49.04 0.98 -0.63
CA LEU A 117 -49.97 2.12 -0.74
C LEU A 117 -51.21 1.93 0.15
N VAL A 118 -51.67 2.97 0.87
CA VAL A 118 -53.03 3.57 0.74
C VAL A 118 -53.17 4.90 1.54
N PRO A 119 -54.06 5.85 1.14
CA PRO A 119 -54.21 7.18 1.76
C PRO A 119 -55.61 7.49 2.37
N ASN A 120 -55.69 8.52 3.23
CA ASN A 120 -56.82 9.49 3.39
C ASN A 120 -56.40 10.63 4.36
N GLN A 121 -56.61 11.93 4.09
CA GLN A 121 -57.84 12.75 4.33
C GLN A 121 -58.41 12.54 5.75
N THR A 122 -58.73 13.50 6.64
CA THR A 122 -59.35 14.86 6.62
C THR A 122 -59.15 15.49 8.03
N GLU A 123 -59.31 16.77 8.39
CA GLU A 123 -59.61 18.07 7.72
C GLU A 123 -59.29 19.25 8.71
N THR A 124 -59.37 20.50 8.25
CA THR A 124 -59.27 21.79 8.97
C THR A 124 -60.21 21.98 10.18
N THR A 125 -59.74 22.70 11.21
CA THR A 125 -60.59 23.60 12.03
C THR A 125 -59.85 24.89 12.39
N VAL A 126 -60.53 26.03 12.25
CA VAL A 126 -60.06 27.41 12.52
C VAL A 126 -60.91 28.01 13.67
N SER A 127 -60.47 29.15 14.23
CA SER A 127 -61.19 30.04 15.19
C SER A 127 -60.94 29.75 16.68
N ASP A 128 -60.93 30.72 17.61
CA ASP A 128 -60.86 32.20 17.57
C ASP A 128 -60.66 32.74 19.01
N ASN A 129 -60.03 33.92 19.20
CA ASN A 129 -59.95 34.81 20.40
C ASN A 129 -59.70 34.22 21.84
N GLY A 130 -59.07 34.92 22.80
CA GLY A 130 -58.47 36.26 22.84
C GLY A 130 -58.15 36.71 24.30
N GLN A 131 -57.46 37.85 24.44
CA GLN A 131 -57.18 38.68 25.66
C GLN A 131 -56.01 38.39 26.65
N GLN A 132 -55.19 39.45 26.78
CA GLN A 132 -54.60 40.07 27.99
C GLN A 132 -53.27 39.57 28.63
N GLU A 133 -52.19 40.16 28.11
CA GLU A 133 -51.17 40.99 28.82
C GLU A 133 -50.76 40.65 30.27
N HIS A 134 -49.47 40.35 30.47
CA HIS A 134 -48.63 41.12 31.40
C HIS A 134 -47.16 41.16 30.95
N ASP A 135 -46.43 42.15 31.48
CA ASP A 135 -45.09 42.61 31.11
C ASP A 135 -43.93 41.62 31.38
N GLY A 136 -42.86 41.73 30.58
CA GLY A 136 -41.49 41.61 31.11
C GLY A 136 -40.47 40.80 30.30
N ILE A 137 -39.34 41.46 29.98
CA ILE A 137 -38.03 40.90 29.58
C ILE A 137 -37.93 40.23 28.18
N PRO A 138 -37.41 40.92 27.15
CA PRO A 138 -36.93 40.31 25.91
C PRO A 138 -35.43 39.97 26.01
N GLY A 139 -34.99 38.81 25.50
CA GLY A 139 -33.55 38.52 25.45
C GLY A 139 -33.11 37.07 25.23
N SER A 140 -33.60 36.38 24.19
CA SER A 140 -33.06 35.10 23.73
C SER A 140 -33.20 34.96 22.23
N GLY A 141 -32.08 34.79 21.50
CA GLY A 141 -32.13 34.44 20.07
C GLY A 141 -31.19 35.18 19.12
N GLN A 142 -29.88 35.28 19.43
CA GLN A 142 -28.85 35.46 18.40
C GLN A 142 -27.53 34.86 18.89
N GLY A 143 -27.11 33.76 18.28
CA GLY A 143 -25.79 33.17 18.51
C GLY A 143 -24.71 34.03 17.84
N PRO A 144 -23.61 34.38 18.53
CA PRO A 144 -22.57 35.22 17.95
C PRO A 144 -21.73 34.47 16.92
N SER A 145 -21.43 35.13 15.80
CA SER A 145 -20.38 34.74 14.87
C SER A 145 -19.04 34.65 15.61
N HIS A 146 -18.43 33.48 15.63
CA HIS A 146 -17.01 33.33 15.97
C HIS A 146 -16.22 32.99 14.72
N GLN A 147 -15.52 34.00 14.19
CA GLN A 147 -14.36 33.77 13.34
C GLN A 147 -13.30 33.05 14.18
N GLY A 148 -13.14 31.75 13.95
CA GLY A 148 -11.98 31.02 14.44
C GLY A 148 -10.78 31.34 13.56
N GLU A 149 -9.95 32.29 13.99
CA GLU A 149 -8.64 32.53 13.38
C GLU A 149 -7.81 31.24 13.44
N GLY A 150 -7.45 30.70 12.27
CA GLY A 150 -6.63 29.50 12.19
C GLY A 150 -5.20 29.80 12.68
N PRO A 151 -4.63 29.01 13.61
CA PRO A 151 -3.26 29.22 14.04
C PRO A 151 -2.30 28.86 12.90
N SER A 152 -1.68 29.89 12.32
CA SER A 152 -0.67 29.75 11.27
C SER A 152 0.65 29.22 11.86
N HIS A 153 0.72 27.90 12.06
CA HIS A 153 1.95 27.23 12.47
C HIS A 153 2.78 26.86 11.24
N GLN A 154 3.80 27.69 10.96
CA GLN A 154 4.93 27.30 10.12
C GLN A 154 5.69 26.16 10.82
N GLY A 155 5.30 24.92 10.54
CA GLY A 155 6.07 23.73 10.88
C GLY A 155 7.35 23.70 10.06
N GLN A 156 8.42 24.29 10.59
CA GLN A 156 9.77 24.10 10.05
C GLN A 156 10.11 22.61 10.15
N SER A 157 10.38 21.96 9.01
CA SER A 157 10.91 20.60 8.99
C SER A 157 12.26 20.55 9.72
N PRO A 158 12.43 19.75 10.79
CA PRO A 158 13.74 19.53 11.36
C PRO A 158 14.56 18.66 10.41
N THR A 159 15.51 19.28 9.70
CA THR A 159 16.54 18.55 8.95
C THR A 159 17.46 17.84 9.93
N HIS A 160 17.07 16.65 10.38
CA HIS A 160 18.00 15.73 11.02
C HIS A 160 18.78 14.96 9.96
N GLU A 161 20.03 15.33 9.78
CA GLU A 161 21.01 14.50 9.07
C GLU A 161 21.13 13.16 9.82
N GLY A 162 20.58 12.10 9.22
CA GLY A 162 20.66 10.75 9.74
C GLY A 162 22.08 10.21 9.64
N GLN A 163 22.93 10.55 10.61
CA GLN A 163 24.20 9.86 10.81
C GLN A 163 23.92 8.39 11.08
N SER A 164 24.30 7.51 10.14
CA SER A 164 24.18 6.07 10.30
C SER A 164 25.06 5.60 11.47
N PRO A 165 24.51 4.95 12.52
CA PRO A 165 25.34 4.34 13.54
C PRO A 165 26.01 3.09 12.97
N THR A 166 27.32 3.18 12.70
CA THR A 166 28.16 2.07 12.25
C THR A 166 28.37 1.06 13.38
N HIS A 167 27.38 0.22 13.66
CA HIS A 167 27.54 -0.95 14.52
C HIS A 167 27.85 -2.17 13.66
N GLY A 168 29.13 -2.56 13.66
CA GLY A 168 29.58 -3.84 13.13
C GLY A 168 29.03 -4.99 13.98
N GLY A 169 27.84 -5.48 13.63
CA GLY A 169 27.24 -6.66 14.24
C GLY A 169 27.98 -7.92 13.84
N GLN A 170 28.86 -8.40 14.72
CA GLN A 170 29.44 -9.74 14.63
C GLN A 170 28.32 -10.80 14.65
N PRO A 171 28.30 -11.79 13.74
CA PRO A 171 27.27 -12.82 13.76
C PRO A 171 27.39 -13.70 15.02
N PRO A 172 26.29 -14.04 15.71
CA PRO A 172 26.34 -14.98 16.82
C PRO A 172 26.55 -16.41 16.29
N SER A 173 27.72 -16.98 16.58
CA SER A 173 28.02 -18.38 16.29
C SER A 173 27.25 -19.33 17.20
N HIS A 174 25.99 -19.62 16.86
CA HIS A 174 25.24 -20.72 17.44
C HIS A 174 25.47 -22.01 16.63
N GLN A 175 26.47 -22.81 17.05
CA GLN A 175 26.50 -24.22 16.68
C GLN A 175 25.32 -24.93 17.36
N GLY A 176 24.26 -25.19 16.61
CA GLY A 176 23.19 -26.07 17.06
C GLY A 176 23.73 -27.50 17.22
N GLN A 177 23.77 -28.01 18.44
CA GLN A 177 24.01 -29.43 18.67
C GLN A 177 22.81 -30.23 18.12
N PRO A 178 23.02 -31.32 17.37
CA PRO A 178 21.94 -32.22 17.01
C PRO A 178 21.43 -32.96 18.25
N LEU A 179 20.13 -32.89 18.53
CA LEU A 179 19.52 -33.76 19.53
C LEU A 179 19.53 -35.21 19.02
N SER A 180 20.42 -36.02 19.59
CA SER A 180 20.51 -37.46 19.33
C SER A 180 19.37 -38.22 20.01
N HIS A 181 18.18 -38.21 19.41
CA HIS A 181 17.07 -39.06 19.82
C HIS A 181 17.27 -40.50 19.31
N GLN A 182 18.04 -41.32 20.02
CA GLN A 182 17.94 -42.77 19.84
C GLN A 182 16.62 -43.25 20.44
N GLY A 183 15.66 -43.61 19.57
CA GLY A 183 14.51 -44.40 19.98
C GLY A 183 14.94 -45.83 20.28
N GLN A 184 14.83 -46.25 21.55
CA GLN A 184 14.92 -47.68 21.87
C GLN A 184 13.62 -48.38 21.42
N PRO A 185 13.70 -49.54 20.76
CA PRO A 185 12.52 -50.37 20.53
C PRO A 185 12.06 -51.01 21.86
N PRO A 186 10.75 -51.23 22.06
CA PRO A 186 10.26 -51.91 23.25
C PRO A 186 10.63 -53.40 23.23
N THR A 187 11.22 -53.90 24.32
CA THR A 187 11.23 -55.33 24.65
C THR A 187 9.89 -55.75 25.25
N HIS A 188 9.48 -56.98 24.92
CA HIS A 188 8.22 -57.62 25.36
C HIS A 188 8.07 -57.73 26.88
#